data_AF-A0A426XRN5-F1
#
_entry.id   AF-A0A426XRN5-F1
#
_cell.length_a   1.000
_cell.length_b   1.000
_cell.length_c   1.000
_cell.angle_alpha   90.00
_cell.angle_beta   90.00
_cell.angle_gamma   90.00
#
_symmetry.space_group_name_H-M   'P 1'
#
loop_
_entity.id
_entity.type
_entity.pdbx_description
1 polymer ?
#
loop_
_entity_poly.entity_id
_entity_poly.type
_entity_poly.pdbx_seq_one_letter_code
_entity_poly.pdbx_strand_id
1 'polypeptide(L)'
;MFLMHALENGSFRGSLMGISIGTVTKAGTVTATQKIWRNLQALGDIAFAYSYSIILIEIQDTIKSPPAETKTMRKATLLSIVVTTVFYMLCGCMGYAAFGDDAPGNLLTGFGFFNPYWLLDIANLAIVVHLVGAYQVFCQPLFAFVEKWSVKRWPKSELITHEYEARIPCTGATYKLNLFRLVWRTAFVVLTTVISMLMPFFNDVVGILGAFGFWPLTVYFPVEMYIAQKKIRPWSSRWIGLQLLSFTCLVVSLAAACGSMAGVVLDLKSYRPFQSTY
;
A
#
# COMPACT_ATOMS: atom_id res chain seq x y z
N MET A 1 -7.62 14.36 16.61
CA MET A 1 -8.56 14.78 15.56
C MET A 1 -9.91 14.07 15.68
N PHE A 2 -9.99 12.74 15.54
CA PHE A 2 -11.25 11.99 15.65
C PHE A 2 -12.00 12.18 16.97
N LEU A 3 -11.28 12.15 18.11
CA LEU A 3 -11.88 12.37 19.42
C LEU A 3 -12.47 13.78 19.58
N MET A 4 -11.78 14.81 19.06
CA MET A 4 -12.30 16.18 19.08
C MET A 4 -13.59 16.29 18.25
N HIS A 5 -13.63 15.67 17.07
CA HIS A 5 -14.81 15.68 16.21
C HIS A 5 -15.99 14.91 16.82
N ALA A 6 -15.74 13.75 17.43
CA ALA A 6 -16.77 12.99 18.13
C ALA A 6 -17.31 13.75 19.35
N LEU A 7 -16.45 14.47 20.08
CA LEU A 7 -16.84 15.34 21.19
C LEU A 7 -17.61 16.58 20.73
N GLU A 8 -17.22 17.20 19.61
CA GLU A 8 -17.94 18.33 19.00
C GLU A 8 -19.35 17.94 18.53
N ASN A 9 -19.50 16.74 17.95
CA ASN A 9 -20.80 16.25 17.46
C ASN A 9 -21.71 15.67 18.55
N GLY A 10 -21.21 15.47 19.78
CA GLY A 10 -21.98 14.96 20.92
C GLY A 10 -22.59 13.56 20.75
N SER A 11 -22.24 12.81 19.70
CA SER A 11 -22.80 11.49 19.42
C SER A 11 -21.89 10.63 18.54
N PHE A 12 -21.96 9.32 18.73
CA PHE A 12 -21.31 8.32 17.88
C PHE A 12 -22.16 8.05 16.65
N ARG A 13 -21.61 8.25 15.44
CA ARG A 13 -22.33 8.10 14.16
C ARG A 13 -22.22 6.69 13.54
N GLY A 14 -21.34 5.84 14.06
CA GLY A 14 -21.06 4.51 13.50
C GLY A 14 -22.10 3.44 13.85
N SER A 15 -22.29 2.50 12.94
CA SER A 15 -23.14 1.29 13.08
C SER A 15 -22.32 -0.01 13.00
N LEU A 16 -22.68 -1.02 13.81
CA LEU A 16 -22.03 -2.36 13.76
C LEU A 16 -22.11 -3.04 12.39
N MET A 17 -23.11 -2.69 11.57
CA MET A 17 -23.34 -3.29 10.26
C MET A 17 -22.60 -2.57 9.12
N GLY A 18 -21.72 -1.63 9.45
CA GLY A 18 -21.10 -0.74 8.47
C GLY A 18 -22.12 0.17 7.79
N ILE A 19 -21.75 0.69 6.63
CA ILE A 19 -22.58 1.61 5.86
C ILE A 19 -23.97 1.05 5.56
N SER A 20 -25.00 1.88 5.75
CA SER A 20 -26.39 1.47 5.53
C SER A 20 -26.74 1.44 4.04
N ILE A 21 -27.62 0.51 3.66
CA ILE A 21 -28.19 0.50 2.31
C ILE A 21 -29.20 1.67 2.24
N GLY A 22 -29.14 2.44 1.16
CA GLY A 22 -29.97 3.64 0.98
C GLY A 22 -29.29 4.94 1.41
N THR A 23 -28.10 4.90 2.03
CA THR A 23 -27.35 6.12 2.37
C THR A 23 -26.95 6.87 1.10
N VAL A 24 -27.24 8.18 1.05
CA VAL A 24 -26.83 9.05 -0.05
C VAL A 24 -25.42 9.55 0.22
N THR A 25 -24.45 9.02 -0.53
CA THR A 25 -23.06 9.47 -0.47
C THR A 25 -22.76 10.44 -1.62
N LYS A 26 -21.58 11.07 -1.62
CA LYS A 26 -21.10 11.88 -2.75
C LYS A 26 -21.06 11.10 -4.09
N ALA A 27 -20.96 9.77 -4.04
CA ALA A 27 -20.97 8.88 -5.20
C ALA A 27 -22.38 8.37 -5.56
N GLY A 28 -23.43 8.85 -4.88
CA GLY A 28 -24.82 8.41 -5.03
C GLY A 28 -25.31 7.52 -3.89
N THR A 29 -26.51 6.97 -4.06
CA THR A 29 -27.18 6.11 -3.08
C THR A 29 -26.52 4.72 -3.01
N VAL A 30 -26.20 4.28 -1.80
CA VAL A 30 -25.58 2.96 -1.56
C VAL A 30 -26.61 1.85 -1.78
N THR A 31 -26.39 1.06 -2.81
CA THR A 31 -27.14 -0.17 -3.11
C THR A 31 -26.57 -1.38 -2.37
N ALA A 32 -27.34 -2.47 -2.27
CA ALA A 32 -26.88 -3.73 -1.69
C ALA A 32 -25.61 -4.26 -2.40
N THR A 33 -25.57 -4.15 -3.72
CA THR A 33 -24.42 -4.57 -4.55
C THR A 33 -23.17 -3.73 -4.26
N GLN A 34 -23.30 -2.41 -4.14
CA GLN A 34 -22.18 -1.54 -3.76
C GLN A 34 -21.66 -1.84 -2.35
N LYS A 35 -22.55 -2.16 -1.41
CA LYS A 35 -22.14 -2.59 -0.06
C LYS A 35 -21.28 -3.86 -0.12
N ILE A 36 -21.66 -4.84 -0.95
CA ILE A 36 -20.86 -6.06 -1.15
C ILE A 36 -19.49 -5.73 -1.75
N TRP A 37 -19.43 -4.89 -2.80
CA TRP A 37 -18.16 -4.51 -3.42
C TRP A 37 -17.21 -3.80 -2.45
N ARG A 38 -17.73 -2.86 -1.65
CA ARG A 38 -16.96 -2.16 -0.62
C ARG A 38 -16.44 -3.11 0.45
N ASN A 39 -17.24 -4.09 0.89
CA ASN A 39 -16.80 -5.11 1.84
C ASN A 39 -15.67 -5.98 1.27
N LEU A 40 -15.77 -6.38 -0.01
CA LEU A 40 -14.74 -7.16 -0.68
C LEU A 40 -13.45 -6.36 -0.88
N GLN A 41 -13.57 -5.12 -1.33
CA GLN A 41 -12.44 -4.19 -1.43
C GLN A 41 -11.72 -4.00 -0.09
N ALA A 42 -12.47 -3.87 1.01
CA ALA A 42 -11.89 -3.70 2.35
C ALA A 42 -11.01 -4.90 2.75
N LEU A 43 -11.29 -6.11 2.27
CA LEU A 43 -10.40 -7.27 2.47
C LEU A 43 -9.05 -7.05 1.77
N GLY A 44 -9.07 -6.44 0.57
CA GLY A 44 -7.86 -6.05 -0.16
C GLY A 44 -7.08 -4.94 0.57
N ASP A 45 -7.78 -3.94 1.10
CA ASP A 45 -7.15 -2.85 1.87
C ASP A 45 -6.46 -3.40 3.14
N ILE A 46 -7.12 -4.31 3.86
CA ILE A 46 -6.53 -5.01 5.01
C ILE A 46 -5.32 -5.84 4.55
N ALA A 47 -5.44 -6.59 3.46
CA ALA A 47 -4.36 -7.42 2.95
C ALA A 47 -3.12 -6.59 2.57
N PHE A 48 -3.33 -5.42 1.97
CA PHE A 48 -2.26 -4.46 1.67
C PHE A 48 -1.60 -3.93 2.95
N ALA A 49 -2.41 -3.54 3.95
CA ALA A 49 -1.94 -2.94 5.20
C ALA A 49 -1.00 -3.87 6.01
N TYR A 50 -1.12 -5.19 5.84
CA TYR A 50 -0.28 -6.20 6.49
C TYR A 50 0.81 -6.79 5.60
N SER A 51 1.03 -6.26 4.39
CA SER A 51 1.98 -6.80 3.41
C SER A 51 3.44 -6.39 3.66
N TYR A 52 4.00 -6.74 4.82
CA TYR A 52 5.42 -6.46 5.15
C TYR A 52 6.40 -7.52 4.61
N SER A 53 5.89 -8.63 4.05
CA SER A 53 6.69 -9.74 3.49
C SER A 53 7.70 -9.28 2.43
N ILE A 54 7.37 -8.21 1.69
CA ILE A 54 8.18 -7.65 0.59
C ILE A 54 9.51 -7.07 1.08
N ILE A 55 9.58 -6.59 2.33
CA ILE A 55 10.79 -5.98 2.90
C ILE A 55 11.40 -6.84 4.02
N LEU A 56 10.79 -7.99 4.30
CA LEU A 56 11.14 -8.82 5.45
C LEU A 56 12.58 -9.35 5.36
N ILE A 57 13.01 -9.72 4.15
CA ILE A 57 14.32 -10.31 3.89
C ILE A 57 15.41 -9.25 3.99
N GLU A 58 15.17 -8.06 3.45
CA GLU A 58 16.06 -6.90 3.53
C GLU A 58 16.27 -6.47 4.99
N ILE A 59 15.20 -6.46 5.80
CA ILE A 59 15.33 -6.18 7.24
C ILE A 59 16.15 -7.28 7.92
N GLN A 60 15.87 -8.55 7.63
CA GLN A 60 16.61 -9.70 8.18
C GLN A 60 18.11 -9.61 7.90
N ASP A 61 18.49 -9.28 6.67
CA ASP A 61 19.89 -9.20 6.22
C ASP A 61 20.68 -8.08 6.94
N THR A 62 19.98 -7.06 7.46
CA THR A 62 20.62 -5.96 8.20
C THR A 62 20.76 -6.20 9.72
N ILE A 63 20.10 -7.23 10.26
CA ILE A 63 20.08 -7.46 11.71
C ILE A 63 21.38 -8.12 12.15
N LYS A 64 22.02 -7.50 13.16
CA LYS A 64 23.26 -8.04 13.72
C LYS A 64 23.00 -9.34 14.48
N SER A 65 23.85 -10.32 14.20
CA SER A 65 24.00 -11.54 14.99
C SER A 65 25.23 -11.41 15.91
N PRO A 66 25.22 -11.94 17.16
CA PRO A 66 24.17 -12.72 17.85
C PRO A 66 23.11 -11.85 18.59
N PRO A 67 21.90 -12.39 18.87
CA PRO A 67 21.40 -13.75 18.57
C PRO A 67 20.97 -13.90 17.10
N ALA A 68 20.69 -15.14 16.67
CA ALA A 68 20.25 -15.43 15.31
C ALA A 68 19.10 -14.50 14.86
N GLU A 69 19.24 -13.92 13.67
CA GLU A 69 18.30 -12.94 13.09
C GLU A 69 16.83 -13.39 13.20
N THR A 70 16.56 -14.67 12.97
CA THR A 70 15.21 -15.26 13.08
C THR A 70 14.59 -15.10 14.47
N LYS A 71 15.38 -15.18 15.55
CA LYS A 71 14.88 -15.00 16.93
C LYS A 71 14.52 -13.54 17.18
N THR A 72 15.39 -12.62 16.77
CA THR A 72 15.15 -11.18 16.88
C THR A 72 13.94 -10.77 16.04
N MET A 73 13.89 -11.23 14.79
CA MET A 73 12.80 -10.92 13.87
C MET A 73 11.48 -11.51 14.29
N ARG A 74 11.44 -12.71 14.89
CA ARG A 74 10.19 -13.26 15.40
C ARG A 74 9.59 -12.37 16.49
N LYS A 75 10.41 -11.86 17.41
CA LYS A 75 9.96 -10.94 18.46
C LYS A 75 9.53 -9.58 17.89
N ALA A 76 10.37 -9.02 17.01
CA ALA A 76 10.08 -7.75 16.35
C ALA A 76 8.77 -7.83 15.56
N THR A 77 8.61 -8.86 14.72
CA THR A 77 7.40 -9.08 13.92
C THR A 77 6.16 -9.24 14.78
N LEU A 78 6.23 -10.03 15.87
CA LEU A 78 5.10 -10.19 16.79
C LEU A 78 4.69 -8.85 17.40
N LEU A 79 5.65 -8.08 17.91
CA LEU A 79 5.39 -6.77 18.50
C LEU A 79 4.82 -5.80 17.45
N SER A 80 5.42 -5.74 16.26
CA SER A 80 4.97 -4.90 15.16
C SER A 80 3.53 -5.22 14.76
N ILE A 81 3.18 -6.50 14.56
CA ILE A 81 1.82 -6.90 14.20
C ILE A 81 0.83 -6.50 15.28
N VAL A 82 1.15 -6.72 16.56
CA VAL A 82 0.25 -6.34 17.67
C VAL A 82 0.05 -4.82 17.71
N VAL A 83 1.13 -4.05 17.67
CA VAL A 83 1.08 -2.58 17.72
C VAL A 83 0.31 -2.03 16.52
N THR A 84 0.64 -2.49 15.31
CA THR A 84 -0.04 -2.07 14.07
C THR A 84 -1.52 -2.44 14.09
N THR A 85 -1.88 -3.63 14.56
CA THR A 85 -3.30 -4.04 14.66
C THR A 85 -4.08 -3.17 15.63
N VAL A 86 -3.53 -2.91 16.81
CA VAL A 86 -4.16 -2.01 17.79
C VAL A 86 -4.32 -0.63 17.20
N PHE A 87 -3.28 -0.10 16.55
CA PHE A 87 -3.31 1.22 15.94
C PHE A 87 -4.35 1.32 14.80
N TYR A 88 -4.39 0.36 13.88
CA TYR A 88 -5.36 0.33 12.78
C TYR A 88 -6.79 0.18 13.29
N MET A 89 -7.03 -0.71 14.26
CA MET A 89 -8.36 -0.84 14.86
C MET A 89 -8.79 0.44 15.58
N LEU A 90 -7.88 1.10 16.31
CA LEU A 90 -8.16 2.38 16.95
C LEU A 90 -8.51 3.46 15.93
N CYS A 91 -7.69 3.64 14.89
CA CYS A 91 -7.94 4.63 13.84
C CYS A 91 -9.22 4.35 13.06
N GLY A 92 -9.46 3.08 12.67
CA GLY A 92 -10.66 2.66 11.96
C GLY A 92 -11.93 2.84 12.78
N CYS A 93 -11.94 2.33 14.02
CA CYS A 93 -13.09 2.47 14.92
C CYS A 93 -13.36 3.93 15.29
N MET A 94 -12.35 4.73 15.62
CA MET A 94 -12.54 6.15 15.94
C MET A 94 -12.94 6.98 14.73
N GLY A 95 -12.36 6.70 13.55
CA GLY A 95 -12.75 7.37 12.31
C GLY A 95 -14.20 7.09 11.95
N TYR A 96 -14.61 5.84 12.02
CA TYR A 96 -15.99 5.45 11.75
C TYR A 96 -16.97 5.89 12.84
N ALA A 97 -16.56 5.92 14.11
CA ALA A 97 -17.31 6.54 15.19
C ALA A 97 -17.58 8.03 14.95
N ALA A 98 -16.58 8.75 14.44
CA ALA A 98 -16.62 10.18 14.18
C ALA A 98 -17.48 10.53 12.96
N PHE A 99 -17.32 9.79 11.84
CA PHE A 99 -17.93 10.12 10.57
C PHE A 99 -19.14 9.24 10.19
N GLY A 100 -19.30 8.07 10.80
CA GLY A 100 -20.36 7.12 10.46
C GLY A 100 -20.32 6.68 9.00
N ASP A 101 -21.50 6.62 8.39
CA ASP A 101 -21.67 6.25 6.97
C ASP A 101 -20.98 7.23 5.98
N ASP A 102 -20.64 8.44 6.43
CA ASP A 102 -19.94 9.45 5.64
C ASP A 102 -18.41 9.36 5.76
N ALA A 103 -17.88 8.33 6.42
CA ALA A 103 -16.44 8.13 6.56
C ALA A 103 -15.75 8.07 5.18
N PRO A 104 -14.81 8.98 4.89
CA PRO A 104 -14.10 8.97 3.61
C PRO A 104 -13.04 7.87 3.59
N GLY A 105 -12.67 7.41 2.38
CA GLY A 105 -11.61 6.43 2.22
C GLY A 105 -10.26 6.89 2.75
N ASN A 106 -9.90 8.14 2.47
CA ASN A 106 -8.80 8.83 3.15
C ASN A 106 -9.37 9.75 4.24
N LEU A 107 -9.17 9.37 5.51
CA LEU A 107 -9.71 10.09 6.68
C LEU A 107 -9.32 11.58 6.71
N LEU A 108 -8.16 11.97 6.19
CA LEU A 108 -7.74 13.36 6.16
C LEU A 108 -8.57 14.23 5.21
N THR A 109 -9.18 13.64 4.18
CA THR A 109 -10.06 14.36 3.26
C THR A 109 -11.44 14.67 3.88
N GLY A 110 -11.82 13.97 4.95
CA GLY A 110 -13.10 14.19 5.65
C GLY A 110 -13.11 15.45 6.52
N PHE A 111 -11.94 16.02 6.78
CA PHE A 111 -11.80 17.16 7.68
C PHE A 111 -11.71 18.52 6.98
N GLY A 112 -11.98 18.60 5.66
CA GLY A 112 -11.70 19.75 4.79
C GLY A 112 -12.23 21.13 5.21
N PHE A 113 -12.98 21.25 6.31
CA PHE A 113 -13.51 22.52 6.85
C PHE A 113 -13.39 22.66 8.37
N PHE A 114 -12.69 21.76 9.08
CA PHE A 114 -12.60 21.81 10.55
C PHE A 114 -11.46 22.70 11.03
N ASN A 115 -11.82 23.68 11.88
CA ASN A 115 -10.86 24.38 12.71
C ASN A 115 -10.30 23.42 13.78
N PRO A 116 -8.98 23.38 14.02
CA PRO A 116 -7.96 24.26 13.45
C PRO A 116 -7.17 23.62 12.29
N TYR A 117 -7.02 24.38 11.19
CA TYR A 117 -6.35 23.96 9.95
C TYR A 117 -4.89 23.51 10.14
N TRP A 118 -4.19 24.07 11.13
CA TRP A 118 -2.78 23.73 11.40
C TRP A 118 -2.57 22.24 11.70
N LEU A 119 -3.54 21.57 12.32
CA LEU A 119 -3.41 20.15 12.66
C LEU A 119 -3.48 19.28 11.40
N LEU A 120 -4.34 19.67 10.45
CA LEU A 120 -4.43 19.02 9.13
C LEU A 120 -3.16 19.26 8.32
N ASP A 121 -2.62 20.49 8.34
CA ASP A 121 -1.38 20.84 7.64
C ASP A 121 -0.18 20.08 8.17
N ILE A 122 -0.04 19.96 9.50
CA ILE A 122 1.03 19.14 10.11
C ILE A 122 0.88 17.66 9.74
N ALA A 123 -0.34 17.14 9.73
CA ALA A 123 -0.60 15.75 9.33
C ALA A 123 -0.22 15.51 7.86
N ASN A 124 -0.60 16.42 6.95
CA ASN A 124 -0.23 16.35 5.54
C ASN A 124 1.29 16.48 5.35
N LEU A 125 1.96 17.39 6.07
CA LEU A 125 3.41 17.53 6.04
C LEU A 125 4.11 16.24 6.50
N ALA A 126 3.65 15.63 7.59
CA ALA A 126 4.19 14.37 8.09
C ALA A 126 4.03 13.24 7.06
N ILE A 127 2.88 13.18 6.37
CA ILE A 127 2.66 12.23 5.26
C ILE A 127 3.64 12.48 4.12
N VAL A 128 3.86 13.73 3.71
CA VAL A 128 4.83 14.05 2.65
C VAL A 128 6.23 13.58 3.03
N VAL A 129 6.70 13.93 4.23
CA VAL A 129 8.03 13.53 4.71
C VAL A 129 8.16 12.00 4.74
N HIS A 130 7.15 11.31 5.26
CA HIS A 130 7.12 9.85 5.31
C HIS A 130 7.13 9.22 3.91
N LEU A 131 6.25 9.66 3.01
CA LEU A 131 6.09 9.10 1.67
C LEU A 131 7.29 9.37 0.77
N VAL A 132 7.97 10.52 0.91
CA VAL A 132 9.22 10.79 0.20
C VAL A 132 10.29 9.77 0.61
N GLY A 133 10.44 9.50 1.92
CA GLY A 133 11.36 8.48 2.41
C GLY A 133 11.01 7.07 1.91
N ALA A 134 9.74 6.69 2.00
CA ALA A 134 9.26 5.40 1.51
C ALA A 134 9.50 5.24 0.00
N TYR A 135 9.17 6.25 -0.80
CA TYR A 135 9.36 6.24 -2.25
C TYR A 135 10.82 5.97 -2.62
N GLN A 136 11.77 6.61 -1.92
CA GLN A 136 13.19 6.35 -2.14
C GLN A 136 13.53 4.88 -1.88
N VAL A 137 13.14 4.33 -0.73
CA VAL A 137 13.46 2.92 -0.39
C VAL A 137 12.85 1.94 -1.38
N PHE A 138 11.58 2.11 -1.77
CA PHE A 138 10.88 1.19 -2.67
C PHE A 138 11.32 1.29 -4.14
N CYS A 139 11.77 2.47 -4.61
CA CYS A 139 12.22 2.62 -5.99
C CYS A 139 13.65 2.08 -6.21
N GLN A 140 14.51 2.03 -5.19
CA GLN A 140 15.91 1.60 -5.35
C GLN A 140 16.04 0.18 -5.92
N PRO A 141 15.34 -0.86 -5.41
CA PRO A 141 15.44 -2.20 -5.98
C PRO A 141 14.99 -2.27 -7.44
N LEU A 142 13.93 -1.54 -7.80
CA LEU A 142 13.42 -1.47 -9.16
C LEU A 142 14.44 -0.81 -10.10
N PHE A 143 15.00 0.33 -9.71
CA PHE A 143 16.02 1.01 -10.48
C PHE A 143 17.26 0.14 -10.63
N ALA A 144 17.74 -0.48 -9.55
CA ALA A 144 18.88 -1.38 -9.60
C ALA A 144 18.63 -2.58 -10.52
N PHE A 145 17.43 -3.16 -10.52
CA PHE A 145 17.05 -4.26 -11.40
C PHE A 145 17.10 -3.85 -12.88
N VAL A 146 16.40 -2.77 -13.24
CA VAL A 146 16.31 -2.30 -14.63
C VAL A 146 17.67 -1.86 -15.15
N GLU A 147 18.45 -1.14 -14.33
CA GLU A 147 19.79 -0.68 -14.70
C GLU A 147 20.75 -1.85 -14.91
N LYS A 148 20.83 -2.80 -13.98
CA LYS A 148 21.69 -4.00 -14.11
C LYS A 148 21.29 -4.84 -15.31
N TRP A 149 19.98 -5.03 -15.53
CA TRP A 149 19.48 -5.79 -16.67
C TRP A 149 19.84 -5.11 -17.99
N SER A 150 19.68 -3.79 -18.08
CA SER A 150 19.98 -3.02 -19.29
C SER A 150 21.46 -3.05 -19.65
N VAL A 151 22.35 -2.90 -18.66
CA VAL A 151 23.80 -3.03 -18.84
C VAL A 151 24.19 -4.42 -19.35
N LYS A 152 23.57 -5.47 -18.79
CA LYS A 152 23.83 -6.85 -19.23
C LYS A 152 23.32 -7.12 -20.65
N ARG A 153 22.17 -6.53 -21.01
CA ARG A 153 21.49 -6.77 -22.29
C ARG A 153 22.11 -6.00 -23.45
N TRP A 154 22.64 -4.81 -23.19
CA TRP A 154 23.24 -3.91 -24.19
C TRP A 154 24.61 -3.37 -23.74
N PRO A 155 25.63 -4.23 -23.57
CA PRO A 155 26.92 -3.81 -23.05
C PRO A 155 27.70 -2.87 -23.98
N LYS A 156 27.38 -2.89 -25.29
CA LYS A 156 28.05 -2.08 -26.32
C LYS A 156 27.42 -0.69 -26.52
N SER A 157 26.30 -0.39 -25.86
CA SER A 157 25.63 0.90 -26.03
C SER A 157 26.27 1.95 -25.14
N GLU A 158 26.96 2.93 -25.73
CA GLU A 158 27.59 4.03 -24.99
C GLU A 158 26.57 4.79 -24.13
N LEU A 159 25.32 4.93 -24.58
CA LEU A 159 24.29 5.63 -23.80
C LEU A 159 23.95 4.92 -22.47
N ILE A 160 24.13 3.61 -22.40
CA ILE A 160 23.80 2.76 -21.24
C ILE A 160 25.02 2.54 -20.35
N THR A 161 26.21 2.34 -20.92
CA THR A 161 27.42 1.98 -20.15
C THR A 161 28.35 3.15 -19.87
N HIS A 162 28.25 4.26 -20.60
CA HIS A 162 29.14 5.42 -20.41
C HIS A 162 28.77 6.20 -19.14
N GLU A 163 29.78 6.45 -18.30
CA GLU A 163 29.67 7.31 -17.12
C GLU A 163 30.38 8.64 -17.39
N TYR A 164 29.62 9.73 -17.46
CA TYR A 164 30.12 11.09 -17.57
C TYR A 164 30.48 11.62 -16.19
N GLU A 165 31.70 12.12 -16.02
CA GLU A 165 32.12 12.76 -14.77
C GLU A 165 31.73 14.24 -14.79
N ALA A 166 30.65 14.59 -14.08
CA ALA A 166 30.27 15.97 -13.87
C ALA A 166 30.87 16.48 -12.56
N ARG A 167 31.66 17.56 -12.63
CA ARG A 167 32.22 18.21 -11.44
C ARG A 167 31.19 19.17 -10.86
N ILE A 168 30.80 18.94 -9.60
CA ILE A 168 29.83 19.82 -8.93
C ILE A 168 30.54 21.15 -8.58
N PRO A 169 30.05 22.31 -9.08
CA PRO A 169 30.71 23.60 -8.90
C PRO A 169 30.92 24.03 -7.44
N CYS A 170 30.08 23.54 -6.51
CA CYS A 170 30.07 23.98 -5.12
C CYS A 170 30.87 23.10 -4.15
N THR A 171 31.08 21.82 -4.46
CA THR A 171 31.72 20.86 -3.52
C THR A 171 33.00 20.25 -4.08
N GLY A 172 33.33 20.49 -5.35
CA GLY A 172 34.50 19.91 -6.01
C GLY A 172 34.41 18.40 -6.25
N ALA A 173 33.33 17.74 -5.80
CA ALA A 173 33.10 16.32 -5.96
C ALA A 173 32.80 15.98 -7.43
N THR A 174 33.39 14.89 -7.91
CA THR A 174 33.10 14.29 -9.21
C THR A 174 31.89 13.38 -9.07
N TYR A 175 30.82 13.68 -9.80
CA TYR A 175 29.60 12.88 -9.84
C TYR A 175 29.52 12.11 -11.15
N LYS A 176 29.42 10.78 -11.06
CA LYS A 176 29.33 9.89 -12.23
C LYS A 176 27.90 9.84 -12.76
N LEU A 177 27.59 10.73 -13.71
CA LEU A 177 26.32 10.76 -14.42
C LEU A 177 26.26 9.67 -15.47
N ASN A 178 25.17 8.94 -15.51
CA ASN A 178 24.87 8.03 -16.60
C ASN A 178 23.56 8.51 -17.25
N LEU A 179 23.59 8.80 -18.55
CA LEU A 179 22.46 9.40 -19.25
C LEU A 179 21.24 8.48 -19.23
N PHE A 180 21.44 7.17 -19.39
CA PHE A 180 20.37 6.19 -19.24
C PHE A 180 19.72 6.26 -17.85
N ARG A 181 20.52 6.24 -16.77
CA ARG A 181 20.00 6.35 -15.39
C ARG A 181 19.16 7.61 -15.19
N LEU A 182 19.63 8.74 -15.70
CA LEU A 182 18.92 10.02 -15.59
C LEU A 182 17.58 9.98 -16.33
N VAL A 183 17.60 9.66 -17.62
CA VAL A 183 16.40 9.64 -18.47
C VAL A 183 15.39 8.62 -17.97
N TRP A 184 15.82 7.40 -17.65
CA TRP A 184 14.93 6.34 -17.17
C TRP A 184 14.26 6.70 -15.83
N ARG A 185 15.04 7.16 -14.84
CA ARG A 185 14.47 7.51 -13.53
C ARG A 185 13.52 8.70 -13.64
N THR A 186 13.85 9.72 -14.42
CA THR A 186 12.94 10.86 -14.65
C THR A 186 11.67 10.42 -15.38
N ALA A 187 11.78 9.60 -16.43
CA ALA A 187 10.63 9.07 -17.14
C ALA A 187 9.74 8.22 -16.24
N PHE A 188 10.33 7.39 -15.37
CA PHE A 188 9.60 6.60 -14.39
C PHE A 188 8.82 7.49 -13.40
N VAL A 189 9.46 8.52 -12.84
CA VAL A 189 8.80 9.47 -11.93
C VAL A 189 7.63 10.15 -12.65
N VAL A 190 7.87 10.74 -13.83
CA VAL A 190 6.82 11.42 -14.62
C VAL A 190 5.65 10.47 -14.91
N LEU A 191 5.93 9.25 -15.35
CA LEU A 191 4.90 8.25 -15.63
C LEU A 191 4.07 7.92 -14.39
N THR A 192 4.72 7.62 -13.26
CA THR A 192 4.01 7.31 -12.00
C THR A 192 3.18 8.50 -11.50
N THR A 193 3.68 9.74 -11.66
CA THR A 193 2.93 10.95 -11.31
C THR A 193 1.69 11.12 -12.18
N VAL A 194 1.82 10.92 -13.50
CA VAL A 194 0.68 10.99 -14.44
C VAL A 194 -0.36 9.93 -14.11
N ILE A 195 0.07 8.70 -13.84
CA ILE A 195 -0.83 7.60 -13.44
C ILE A 195 -1.58 7.97 -12.14
N SER A 196 -0.87 8.48 -11.13
CA SER A 196 -1.49 8.92 -9.87
C SER A 196 -2.48 10.07 -10.05
N MET A 197 -2.23 10.99 -11.00
CA MET A 197 -3.18 12.06 -11.33
C MET A 197 -4.44 11.54 -12.03
N LEU A 198 -4.30 10.50 -12.87
CA LEU A 198 -5.41 9.91 -13.62
C LEU A 198 -6.30 8.99 -12.78
N MET A 199 -5.77 8.39 -11.71
CA MET A 199 -6.48 7.46 -10.85
C MET A 199 -6.40 7.87 -9.37
N PRO A 200 -7.12 8.91 -8.94
CA PRO A 200 -7.10 9.39 -7.55
C PRO A 200 -7.97 8.54 -6.59
N PHE A 201 -8.22 7.27 -6.90
CA PHE A 201 -9.07 6.35 -6.11
C PHE A 201 -8.21 5.54 -5.14
N PHE A 202 -7.78 6.18 -4.05
CA PHE A 202 -6.79 5.61 -3.13
C PHE A 202 -7.13 4.18 -2.67
N ASN A 203 -8.33 3.97 -2.12
CA ASN A 203 -8.73 2.65 -1.61
C ASN A 203 -8.91 1.62 -2.73
N ASP A 204 -9.39 2.01 -3.90
CA ASP A 204 -9.56 1.02 -4.98
C ASP A 204 -8.20 0.53 -5.47
N VAL A 205 -7.24 1.44 -5.64
CA VAL A 205 -5.87 1.11 -6.04
C VAL A 205 -5.19 0.27 -4.97
N VAL A 206 -5.30 0.66 -3.69
CA VAL A 206 -4.72 -0.08 -2.56
C VAL A 206 -5.33 -1.48 -2.46
N GLY A 207 -6.65 -1.63 -2.60
CA GLY A 207 -7.31 -2.93 -2.57
C GLY A 207 -6.88 -3.84 -3.73
N ILE A 208 -6.69 -3.30 -4.94
CA ILE A 208 -6.10 -4.02 -6.08
C ILE A 208 -4.67 -4.47 -5.74
N LEU A 209 -3.81 -3.56 -5.29
CA LEU A 209 -2.43 -3.89 -4.94
C LEU A 209 -2.35 -4.93 -3.81
N GLY A 210 -3.23 -4.83 -2.81
CA GLY A 210 -3.37 -5.80 -1.74
C GLY A 210 -3.76 -7.18 -2.27
N ALA A 211 -4.78 -7.26 -3.13
CA ALA A 211 -5.21 -8.51 -3.74
C ALA A 211 -4.10 -9.19 -4.56
N PHE A 212 -3.37 -8.43 -5.38
CA PHE A 212 -2.29 -8.96 -6.22
C PHE A 212 -1.02 -9.28 -5.44
N GLY A 213 -0.70 -8.52 -4.38
CA GLY A 213 0.49 -8.76 -3.57
C GLY A 213 0.31 -9.88 -2.56
N PHE A 214 -0.85 -9.93 -1.90
CA PHE A 214 -1.08 -10.76 -0.73
C PHE A 214 -0.97 -12.27 -1.02
N TRP A 215 -1.76 -12.80 -1.95
CA TRP A 215 -1.72 -14.24 -2.20
C TRP A 215 -0.35 -14.72 -2.71
N PRO A 216 0.22 -14.21 -3.82
CA PRO A 216 1.46 -14.77 -4.34
C PRO A 216 2.63 -14.54 -3.38
N LEU A 217 2.84 -13.30 -2.90
CA LEU A 217 4.04 -12.92 -2.16
C LEU A 217 3.96 -13.24 -0.66
N THR A 218 2.80 -13.07 -0.04
CA THR A 218 2.66 -13.23 1.43
C THR A 218 2.20 -14.62 1.82
N VAL A 219 1.48 -15.34 0.96
CA VAL A 219 0.91 -16.65 1.30
C VAL A 219 1.56 -17.77 0.49
N TYR A 220 1.37 -17.78 -0.84
CA TYR A 220 1.76 -18.88 -1.71
C TYR A 220 3.26 -19.15 -1.68
N PHE A 221 4.10 -18.14 -2.00
CA PHE A 221 5.56 -18.35 -2.03
C PHE A 221 6.13 -18.80 -0.67
N PRO A 222 5.80 -18.17 0.47
CA PRO A 222 6.28 -18.64 1.77
C PRO A 222 5.79 -20.05 2.13
N VAL A 223 4.54 -20.40 1.81
CA VAL A 223 3.98 -21.73 2.08
C VAL A 223 4.69 -22.80 1.26
N GLU A 224 4.86 -22.58 -0.04
CA GLU A 224 5.57 -23.52 -0.92
C GLU A 224 7.05 -23.66 -0.52
N MET A 225 7.70 -22.54 -0.19
CA MET A 225 9.07 -22.55 0.34
C MET A 225 9.16 -23.37 1.63
N TYR A 226 8.19 -23.24 2.54
CA TYR A 226 8.14 -24.00 3.78
C TYR A 226 7.94 -25.50 3.53
N ILE A 227 7.04 -25.88 2.62
CA ILE A 227 6.79 -27.27 2.23
C ILE A 227 8.06 -27.89 1.63
N ALA A 228 8.72 -27.19 0.72
CA ALA A 228 9.95 -27.63 0.07
C ALA A 228 11.11 -27.78 1.07
N GLN A 229 11.34 -26.77 1.91
CA GLN A 229 12.43 -26.78 2.90
C GLN A 229 12.25 -27.85 3.98
N LYS A 230 11.02 -28.06 4.45
CA LYS A 230 10.71 -29.08 5.48
C LYS A 230 10.40 -30.46 4.89
N LYS A 231 10.46 -30.62 3.57
CA LYS A 231 10.15 -31.87 2.85
C LYS A 231 8.85 -32.52 3.35
N ILE A 232 7.80 -31.70 3.47
CA ILE A 232 6.52 -32.18 4.01
C ILE A 232 5.91 -33.18 3.03
N ARG A 233 5.55 -34.37 3.51
CA ARG A 233 4.95 -35.41 2.68
C ARG A 233 3.64 -34.90 2.06
N PRO A 234 3.45 -35.01 0.73
CA PRO A 234 2.17 -34.73 0.09
C PRO A 234 1.04 -35.50 0.77
N TRP A 235 -0.14 -34.89 0.86
CA TRP A 235 -1.34 -35.48 1.49
C TRP A 235 -1.24 -35.73 3.02
N SER A 236 -0.16 -35.32 3.68
CA SER A 236 -0.17 -35.21 5.14
C SER A 236 -1.19 -34.15 5.59
N SER A 237 -1.80 -34.32 6.76
CA SER A 237 -2.72 -33.33 7.34
C SER A 237 -2.13 -31.92 7.39
N ARG A 238 -0.81 -31.79 7.63
CA ARG A 238 -0.11 -30.50 7.60
C ARG A 238 -0.04 -29.90 6.19
N TRP A 239 0.23 -30.74 5.19
CA TRP A 239 0.28 -30.32 3.79
C TRP A 239 -1.11 -29.87 3.32
N ILE A 240 -2.16 -30.65 3.62
CA ILE A 240 -3.54 -30.31 3.31
C ILE A 240 -3.95 -28.99 3.98
N GLY A 241 -3.61 -28.80 5.26
CA GLY A 241 -3.89 -27.55 5.97
C GLY A 241 -3.21 -26.33 5.35
N LEU A 242 -1.94 -26.46 4.94
CA LEU A 242 -1.20 -25.38 4.26
C LEU A 242 -1.77 -25.06 2.88
N GLN A 243 -2.14 -26.08 2.09
CA GLN A 243 -2.77 -25.88 0.79
C GLN A 243 -4.17 -25.29 0.90
N LEU A 244 -4.96 -25.73 1.88
CA LEU A 244 -6.28 -25.16 2.16
C LEU A 244 -6.18 -23.69 2.57
N LEU A 245 -5.20 -23.33 3.41
CA LEU A 245 -4.92 -21.95 3.76
C LEU A 245 -4.59 -21.12 2.51
N SER A 246 -3.65 -21.60 1.69
CA SER A 246 -3.25 -20.92 0.44
C SER A 246 -4.43 -20.73 -0.50
N PHE A 247 -5.25 -21.77 -0.70
CA PHE A 247 -6.44 -21.71 -1.54
C PHE A 247 -7.50 -20.74 -0.99
N THR A 248 -7.72 -20.74 0.33
CA THR A 248 -8.66 -19.80 0.96
C THR A 248 -8.20 -18.35 0.75
N CYS A 249 -6.90 -18.07 0.96
CA CYS A 249 -6.33 -16.76 0.70
C CYS A 249 -6.39 -16.36 -0.78
N LEU A 250 -6.29 -17.32 -1.71
CA LEU A 250 -6.48 -17.07 -3.14
C LEU A 250 -7.91 -16.59 -3.41
N VAL A 251 -8.92 -17.31 -2.90
CA VAL A 251 -10.33 -16.94 -3.08
C VAL A 251 -10.61 -15.56 -2.51
N VAL A 252 -10.09 -15.25 -1.31
CA VAL A 252 -10.21 -13.93 -0.69
C VAL A 252 -9.55 -12.85 -1.56
N SER A 253 -8.37 -13.12 -2.11
CA SER A 253 -7.66 -12.17 -2.98
C SER A 253 -8.40 -11.92 -4.29
N LEU A 254 -8.97 -12.96 -4.90
CA LEU A 254 -9.78 -12.82 -6.11
C LEU A 254 -11.04 -12.01 -5.83
N ALA A 255 -11.72 -12.27 -4.72
CA ALA A 255 -12.90 -11.52 -4.32
C ALA A 255 -12.56 -10.04 -4.05
N ALA A 256 -11.44 -9.78 -3.37
CA ALA A 256 -10.92 -8.43 -3.16
C ALA A 256 -10.62 -7.70 -4.48
N ALA A 257 -9.94 -8.37 -5.41
CA ALA A 257 -9.66 -7.82 -6.75
C ALA A 257 -10.96 -7.46 -7.50
N CYS A 258 -11.98 -8.33 -7.45
CA CYS A 258 -13.28 -8.03 -8.04
C CYS A 258 -13.96 -6.83 -7.37
N GLY A 259 -13.94 -6.75 -6.04
CA GLY A 259 -14.51 -5.63 -5.28
C GLY A 259 -13.85 -4.30 -5.63
N SER A 260 -12.51 -4.25 -5.60
CA SER A 260 -11.76 -3.05 -5.91
C SER A 260 -11.87 -2.64 -7.38
N MET A 261 -11.88 -3.59 -8.33
CA MET A 261 -12.11 -3.30 -9.75
C MET A 261 -13.51 -2.72 -9.98
N ALA A 262 -14.53 -3.26 -9.31
CA ALA A 262 -15.88 -2.71 -9.36
C ALA A 262 -15.92 -1.29 -8.78
N GLY A 263 -15.16 -1.02 -7.71
CA GLY A 263 -14.92 0.32 -7.17
C GLY A 263 -14.38 1.29 -8.22
N VAL A 264 -13.23 0.95 -8.84
CA VAL A 264 -12.61 1.77 -9.89
C VAL A 264 -13.59 2.07 -11.02
N VAL A 265 -14.32 1.07 -11.51
CA VAL A 265 -15.27 1.23 -12.62
C VAL A 265 -16.43 2.14 -12.24
N LEU A 266 -16.90 2.08 -11.00
CA LEU A 266 -17.97 2.96 -10.51
C LEU A 266 -17.47 4.40 -10.36
N ASP A 267 -16.28 4.59 -9.81
CA ASP A 267 -15.69 5.91 -9.59
C ASP A 267 -15.27 6.58 -10.91
N LEU A 268 -14.80 5.81 -11.90
CA LEU A 268 -14.50 6.31 -13.25
C LEU A 268 -15.73 6.85 -13.99
N LYS A 269 -16.96 6.43 -13.65
CA LYS A 269 -18.18 6.96 -14.28
C LYS A 269 -18.48 8.40 -13.86
N SER A 270 -18.10 8.78 -12.65
CA SER A 270 -18.29 10.13 -12.11
C SER A 270 -17.05 11.00 -12.28
N TYR A 271 -15.87 10.39 -12.44
CA TYR A 271 -14.61 11.09 -12.54
C TYR A 271 -14.43 11.83 -13.88
N ARG A 272 -14.11 13.12 -13.80
CA ARG A 272 -13.74 13.97 -14.93
C ARG A 272 -12.25 14.29 -14.80
N PRO A 273 -11.36 13.71 -15.63
CA PRO A 273 -9.93 13.94 -15.49
C PRO A 273 -9.62 15.43 -15.65
N PHE A 274 -8.76 15.93 -14.76
CA PHE A 274 -8.23 17.31 -14.76
C PHE A 274 -9.27 18.43 -14.54
N GLN A 275 -10.47 18.13 -14.02
CA GLN A 275 -11.41 19.15 -13.58
C GLN A 275 -11.25 19.43 -12.07
N SER A 276 -10.96 20.67 -11.72
CA SER A 276 -11.00 21.15 -10.33
C SER A 276 -12.37 21.79 -10.06
N THR A 277 -13.22 21.09 -9.30
CA THR A 277 -14.41 21.72 -8.71
C THR A 277 -13.94 22.53 -7.51
N TYR A 278 -13.82 23.85 -7.69
CA TYR A 278 -13.59 24.80 -6.60
C TYR A 278 -14.86 25.01 -5.78
#